data_AF-A0A927U7N4-F1
#
_entry.id   AF-A0A927U7N4-F1
#
_cell.length_a   1.000
_cell.length_b   1.000
_cell.length_c   1.000
_cell.angle_alpha   90.00
_cell.angle_beta   90.00
_cell.angle_gamma   90.00
#
_symmetry.space_group_name_H-M   'P 1'
#
loop_
_entity.id
_entity.type
_entity.pdbx_description
1 polymer ?
#
loop_
_entity_poly.entity_id
_entity_poly.type
_entity_poly.pdbx_seq_one_letter_code
_entity_poly.pdbx_strand_id
1 'polypeptide(L)'
;MCSKSIDEMLLSMGIDDSLKGNLLNEELKEFPRRLTDIDKFGCCEKEIIDVDKIVGVARGCTPKNWAEALSEEYFHKPSTCMKYVSKKAFQDFLLNDKQSYAVGLPSIVEVDGEYYIYGDGYHRLVLARTLGNMKAVVAVRREDVSYR
;
A
#
# COMPACT_ATOMS: atom_id res chain seq x y z
N MET A 1 27.43 -4.68 -9.69
CA MET A 1 26.35 -5.27 -8.86
C MET A 1 25.23 -5.64 -9.80
N CYS A 2 24.85 -6.92 -9.91
CA CYS A 2 23.64 -7.29 -10.66
C CYS A 2 22.43 -6.70 -9.94
N SER A 3 21.68 -5.80 -10.59
CA SER A 3 20.39 -5.38 -10.06
C SER A 3 19.46 -6.58 -10.10
N LYS A 4 18.99 -7.04 -8.93
CA LYS A 4 17.94 -8.06 -8.89
C LYS A 4 16.71 -7.53 -9.64
N SER A 5 16.06 -8.37 -10.43
CA SER A 5 14.78 -8.00 -11.05
C SER A 5 13.71 -7.82 -9.95
N ILE A 6 12.60 -7.14 -10.28
CA ILE A 6 11.46 -7.05 -9.36
C ILE A 6 10.95 -8.44 -9.01
N ASP A 7 10.88 -9.35 -9.97
CA ASP A 7 10.42 -10.72 -9.75
C ASP A 7 11.30 -11.50 -8.76
N GLU A 8 12.62 -11.37 -8.86
CA GLU A 8 13.54 -11.98 -7.89
C GLU A 8 13.35 -11.43 -6.48
N MET A 9 13.07 -10.12 -6.37
CA MET A 9 12.78 -9.47 -5.10
C MET A 9 11.45 -9.98 -4.52
N LEU A 10 10.38 -9.98 -5.32
CA LEU A 10 9.06 -10.47 -4.92
C LEU A 10 9.13 -11.93 -4.46
N LEU A 11 9.83 -12.78 -5.21
CA LEU A 11 10.05 -14.19 -4.84
C LEU A 11 10.77 -14.31 -3.50
N SER A 12 11.82 -13.50 -3.26
CA SER A 12 12.55 -13.51 -1.98
C SER A 12 11.72 -13.06 -0.77
N MET A 13 10.62 -12.33 -1.02
CA MET A 13 9.67 -11.93 0.02
C MET A 13 8.53 -12.93 0.22
N GLY A 14 8.48 -14.00 -0.59
CA GLY A 14 7.45 -15.02 -0.55
C GLY A 14 6.27 -14.78 -1.50
N ILE A 15 6.43 -13.91 -2.50
CA ILE A 15 5.47 -13.72 -3.58
C ILE A 15 5.94 -14.55 -4.78
N ASP A 16 5.57 -15.83 -4.75
CA ASP A 16 5.79 -16.78 -5.84
C ASP A 16 4.67 -16.73 -6.89
N ASP A 17 4.80 -17.54 -7.94
CA ASP A 17 3.83 -17.58 -9.04
C ASP A 17 2.45 -18.08 -8.60
N SER A 18 2.38 -18.91 -7.54
CA SER A 18 1.10 -19.36 -7.00
C SER A 18 0.37 -18.22 -6.32
N LEU A 19 1.05 -17.44 -5.49
CA LEU A 19 0.46 -16.27 -4.85
C LEU A 19 0.11 -15.19 -5.88
N LYS A 20 0.99 -14.91 -6.85
CA LYS A 20 0.66 -14.00 -7.97
C LYS A 20 -0.58 -14.47 -8.73
N GLY A 21 -0.72 -15.76 -8.97
CA GLY A 21 -1.89 -16.36 -9.60
C GLY A 21 -3.19 -16.11 -8.82
N ASN A 22 -3.15 -16.20 -7.50
CA ASN A 22 -4.30 -15.87 -6.65
C ASN A 22 -4.64 -14.38 -6.70
N LEU A 23 -3.62 -13.52 -6.64
CA LEU A 23 -3.77 -12.06 -6.67
C LEU A 23 -4.34 -11.52 -8.00
N LEU A 24 -4.30 -12.29 -9.08
CA LEU A 24 -4.99 -11.94 -10.34
C LEU A 24 -6.51 -11.93 -10.20
N ASN A 25 -7.05 -12.74 -9.28
CA ASN A 25 -8.48 -12.85 -9.03
C ASN A 25 -8.95 -11.95 -7.88
N GLU A 26 -8.03 -11.31 -7.16
CA GLU A 26 -8.34 -10.35 -6.10
C GLU A 26 -8.38 -8.93 -6.69
N GLU A 27 -9.57 -8.52 -7.13
CA GLU A 27 -9.81 -7.20 -7.69
C GLU A 27 -9.63 -6.09 -6.64
N LEU A 28 -9.11 -4.94 -7.07
CA LEU A 28 -9.11 -3.73 -6.26
C LEU A 28 -10.50 -3.10 -6.31
N LYS A 29 -11.01 -2.72 -5.13
CA LYS A 29 -12.23 -1.93 -5.05
C LYS A 29 -11.99 -0.54 -5.64
N GLU A 30 -12.87 -0.10 -6.54
CA GLU A 30 -12.83 1.27 -7.06
C GLU A 30 -13.01 2.28 -5.92
N PHE A 31 -12.23 3.36 -5.96
CA PHE A 31 -12.44 4.48 -5.05
C PHE A 31 -13.78 5.17 -5.38
N PRO A 32 -14.62 5.52 -4.38
CA PRO A 32 -15.95 6.06 -4.66
C PRO A 32 -15.90 7.35 -5.48
N ARG A 33 -16.47 7.34 -6.69
CA ARG A 33 -16.44 8.48 -7.63
C ARG A 33 -17.02 9.78 -7.10
N ARG A 34 -17.90 9.70 -6.08
CA ARG A 34 -18.47 10.87 -5.40
C ARG A 34 -17.43 11.67 -4.60
N LEU A 35 -16.30 11.04 -4.27
CA LEU A 35 -15.22 11.60 -3.47
C LEU A 35 -14.10 12.02 -4.43
N THR A 36 -14.21 13.19 -5.03
CA THR A 36 -13.20 13.68 -5.99
C THR A 36 -12.14 14.57 -5.34
N ASP A 37 -12.38 15.03 -4.12
CA ASP A 37 -11.60 16.06 -3.47
C ASP A 37 -11.06 15.55 -2.13
N ILE A 38 -10.13 14.59 -2.21
CA ILE A 38 -9.52 13.95 -1.04
C ILE A 38 -8.77 14.98 -0.18
N ASP A 39 -8.35 16.11 -0.77
CA ASP A 39 -7.72 17.22 -0.04
C ASP A 39 -8.68 17.93 0.92
N LYS A 40 -10.01 17.77 0.76
CA LYS A 40 -11.04 18.23 1.71
C LYS A 40 -11.27 17.28 2.89
N PHE A 41 -10.65 16.11 2.88
CA PHE A 41 -10.75 15.19 4.01
C PHE A 41 -9.99 15.77 5.20
N GLY A 42 -10.41 15.40 6.41
CA GLY A 42 -9.88 15.93 7.66
C GLY A 42 -8.38 15.69 7.85
N CYS A 43 -7.87 16.19 8.98
CA CYS A 43 -6.46 16.12 9.34
C CYS A 43 -5.91 14.69 9.24
N CYS A 44 -4.65 14.57 8.80
CA CYS A 44 -3.93 13.30 8.79
C CYS A 44 -3.63 12.84 10.22
N GLU A 45 -4.20 11.71 10.62
CA GLU A 45 -3.92 11.06 11.91
C GLU A 45 -2.91 9.92 11.72
N LYS A 46 -1.94 9.81 12.63
CA LYS A 46 -0.96 8.71 12.61
C LYS A 46 -1.54 7.49 13.31
N GLU A 47 -1.66 6.37 12.61
CA GLU A 47 -2.25 5.14 13.15
C GLU A 47 -1.49 3.88 12.75
N ILE A 48 -1.69 2.81 13.51
CA ILE A 48 -1.28 1.46 13.11
C ILE A 48 -2.51 0.74 12.57
N ILE A 49 -2.49 0.40 11.29
CA ILE A 49 -3.58 -0.35 10.66
C ILE A 49 -3.18 -1.80 10.37
N ASP A 50 -4.20 -2.65 10.26
CA ASP A 50 -4.09 -3.93 9.58
C ASP A 50 -4.11 -3.68 8.07
N VAL A 51 -3.07 -4.12 7.37
CA VAL A 51 -2.97 -3.85 5.93
C VAL A 51 -4.01 -4.65 5.14
N ASP A 52 -4.56 -5.74 5.68
CA ASP A 52 -5.56 -6.57 4.99
C ASP A 52 -6.90 -5.83 4.84
N LYS A 53 -7.10 -4.73 5.58
CA LYS A 53 -8.24 -3.82 5.42
C LYS A 53 -8.08 -2.82 4.26
N ILE A 54 -6.93 -2.82 3.58
CA ILE A 54 -6.73 -2.04 2.36
C ILE A 54 -7.41 -2.78 1.21
N VAL A 55 -8.41 -2.13 0.62
CA VAL A 55 -9.27 -2.71 -0.42
C VAL A 55 -8.96 -2.20 -1.82
N GLY A 56 -8.28 -1.06 -1.94
CA GLY A 56 -8.00 -0.45 -3.23
C GLY A 56 -7.07 0.74 -3.16
N VAL A 57 -7.07 1.50 -4.26
CA VAL A 57 -6.19 2.65 -4.47
C VAL A 57 -7.06 3.84 -4.88
N ALA A 58 -6.81 5.00 -4.27
CA ALA A 58 -7.47 6.26 -4.57
C ALA A 58 -6.58 7.13 -5.47
N ARG A 59 -6.23 6.62 -6.67
CA ARG A 59 -5.38 7.31 -7.65
C ARG A 59 -5.96 7.26 -9.06
N GLY A 60 -5.60 8.23 -9.90
CA GLY A 60 -6.06 8.33 -11.28
C GLY A 60 -5.64 7.18 -12.21
N CYS A 61 -4.63 6.39 -11.82
CA CYS A 61 -4.27 5.12 -12.43
C CYS A 61 -4.53 4.00 -11.42
N THR A 62 -5.56 3.18 -11.65
CA THR A 62 -5.96 2.10 -10.74
C THR A 62 -5.74 0.76 -11.41
N PRO A 63 -4.79 -0.06 -10.92
CA PRO A 63 -4.65 -1.44 -11.38
C PRO A 63 -5.93 -2.21 -11.07
N LYS A 64 -6.30 -3.18 -11.91
CA LYS A 64 -7.55 -3.94 -11.77
C LYS A 64 -7.49 -4.91 -10.59
N ASN A 65 -6.32 -5.47 -10.33
CA ASN A 65 -6.10 -6.47 -9.28
C ASN A 65 -4.72 -6.30 -8.61
N TRP A 66 -4.51 -7.00 -7.49
CA TRP A 66 -3.29 -6.85 -6.71
C TRP A 66 -2.04 -7.36 -7.41
N ALA A 67 -2.18 -8.31 -8.35
CA ALA A 67 -1.07 -8.76 -9.19
C ALA A 67 -0.61 -7.65 -10.16
N GLU A 68 -1.55 -6.95 -10.80
CA GLU A 68 -1.26 -5.80 -11.65
C GLU A 68 -0.66 -4.65 -10.82
N ALA A 69 -1.10 -4.46 -9.58
CA ALA A 69 -0.51 -3.46 -8.67
C ALA A 69 0.98 -3.72 -8.35
N LEU A 70 1.45 -4.96 -8.48
CA LEU A 70 2.86 -5.38 -8.33
C LEU A 70 3.66 -5.30 -9.63
N SER A 71 3.03 -5.02 -10.77
CA SER A 71 3.72 -4.96 -12.07
C SER A 71 4.64 -3.74 -12.17
N GLU A 72 5.59 -3.77 -13.09
CA GLU A 72 6.49 -2.64 -13.37
C GLU A 72 5.77 -1.33 -13.68
N GLU A 73 4.57 -1.42 -14.27
CA GLU A 73 3.75 -0.28 -14.65
C GLU A 73 3.26 0.51 -13.43
N TYR A 74 2.86 -0.18 -12.35
CA TYR A 74 2.25 0.46 -11.17
C TYR A 74 3.16 0.45 -9.94
N PHE A 75 4.04 -0.55 -9.81
CA PHE A 75 4.90 -0.74 -8.65
C PHE A 75 6.17 0.12 -8.73
N HIS A 76 5.99 1.44 -8.71
CA HIS A 76 7.09 2.39 -8.80
C HIS A 76 8.02 2.35 -7.57
N LYS A 77 9.33 2.53 -7.82
CA LYS A 77 10.42 2.54 -6.81
C LYS A 77 10.62 1.20 -6.07
N PRO A 78 10.70 0.05 -6.78
CA PRO A 78 10.91 -1.25 -6.16
C PRO A 78 12.24 -1.35 -5.39
N SER A 79 13.23 -0.54 -5.79
CA SER A 79 14.51 -0.38 -5.08
C SER A 79 14.35 0.02 -3.60
N THR A 80 13.25 0.70 -3.24
CA THR A 80 12.93 1.03 -1.85
C THR A 80 12.58 -0.21 -1.03
N CYS A 81 12.03 -1.24 -1.67
CA CYS A 81 11.71 -2.53 -1.05
C CYS A 81 12.88 -3.52 -1.13
N MET A 82 13.70 -3.44 -2.18
CA MET A 82 14.87 -4.32 -2.38
C MET A 82 15.92 -4.25 -1.26
N LYS A 83 15.92 -3.18 -0.45
CA LYS A 83 16.81 -3.07 0.72
C LYS A 83 16.40 -3.97 1.89
N TYR A 84 15.19 -4.54 1.87
CA TYR A 84 14.71 -5.44 2.91
C TYR A 84 15.03 -6.88 2.51
N VAL A 85 15.91 -7.51 3.30
CA VAL A 85 16.43 -8.86 3.03
C VAL A 85 15.46 -9.99 3.43
N SER A 86 14.35 -9.67 4.11
CA SER A 86 13.35 -10.65 4.55
C SER A 86 11.99 -10.03 4.81
N LYS A 87 10.94 -10.87 4.80
CA LYS A 87 9.57 -10.50 5.21
C LYS A 87 9.53 -9.85 6.59
N LYS A 88 10.27 -10.39 7.56
CA LYS A 88 10.34 -9.86 8.94
C LYS A 88 10.98 -8.47 8.98
N ALA A 89 12.11 -8.27 8.30
CA ALA A 89 12.77 -6.97 8.25
C ALA A 89 11.86 -5.89 7.61
N PHE A 90 11.04 -6.29 6.64
CA PHE A 90 10.04 -5.43 6.05
C PHE A 90 8.89 -5.10 7.01
N GLN A 91 8.38 -6.08 7.77
CA GLN A 91 7.37 -5.85 8.81
C GLN A 91 7.87 -4.89 9.89
N ASP A 92 9.08 -5.09 10.40
CA ASP A 92 9.71 -4.21 11.40
C ASP A 92 9.85 -2.79 10.85
N PHE A 93 10.15 -2.64 9.56
CA PHE A 93 10.19 -1.34 8.89
C PHE A 93 8.82 -0.67 8.81
N LEU A 94 7.76 -1.40 8.45
CA LEU A 94 6.38 -0.87 8.38
C LEU A 94 5.88 -0.36 9.73
N LEU A 95 6.36 -0.94 10.83
CA LEU A 95 6.04 -0.54 12.19
C LEU A 95 6.99 0.52 12.77
N ASN A 96 8.06 0.87 12.05
CA ASN A 96 9.00 1.87 12.51
C ASN A 96 8.40 3.27 12.38
N ASP A 97 7.94 3.78 13.50
CA ASP A 97 7.27 5.07 13.63
C ASP A 97 8.24 6.27 13.63
N LYS A 98 9.55 5.98 13.68
CA LYS A 98 10.68 6.92 13.54
C LYS A 98 11.20 7.03 12.11
N GLN A 99 10.47 6.49 11.12
CA GLN A 99 10.75 6.76 9.72
C GLN A 99 10.96 8.28 9.57
N SER A 100 12.18 8.65 9.15
CA SER A 100 12.60 10.05 9.16
C SER A 100 11.63 10.90 8.34
N TYR A 101 11.50 12.17 8.70
CA TYR A 101 10.78 13.19 7.92
C TYR A 101 11.11 13.18 6.41
N ALA A 102 12.24 12.57 6.01
CA ALA A 102 12.67 12.42 4.62
C ALA A 102 11.93 11.35 3.80
N VAL A 103 11.28 10.36 4.42
CA VAL A 103 10.75 9.17 3.71
C VAL A 103 9.22 9.14 3.66
N GLY A 104 8.56 9.95 4.49
CA GLY A 104 7.11 10.08 4.58
C GLY A 104 6.41 8.83 5.13
N LEU A 105 5.38 9.03 5.96
CA LEU A 105 4.48 7.93 6.33
C LEU A 105 3.65 7.52 5.12
N PRO A 106 3.41 6.21 4.90
CA PRO A 106 2.44 5.79 3.91
C PRO A 106 1.08 6.42 4.19
N SER A 107 0.40 6.90 3.15
CA SER A 107 -0.83 7.68 3.29
C SER A 107 -2.03 6.94 2.73
N ILE A 108 -3.07 6.82 3.55
CA ILE A 108 -4.33 6.20 3.19
C ILE A 108 -5.50 7.15 3.45
N VAL A 109 -6.61 6.86 2.79
CA VAL A 109 -7.91 7.46 3.08
C VAL A 109 -8.86 6.37 3.58
N GLU A 110 -9.60 6.66 4.64
CA GLU A 110 -10.68 5.83 5.16
C GLU A 110 -12.02 6.32 4.62
N VAL A 111 -12.78 5.41 4.03
CA VAL A 111 -14.14 5.68 3.54
C VAL A 111 -15.03 4.51 3.94
N ASP A 112 -16.12 4.78 4.64
CA ASP A 112 -17.10 3.77 5.05
C ASP A 112 -16.46 2.55 5.78
N GLY A 113 -15.36 2.77 6.52
CA GLY A 113 -14.60 1.75 7.28
C GLY A 113 -13.58 0.96 6.46
N GLU A 114 -13.41 1.28 5.18
CA GLU A 114 -12.42 0.67 4.28
C GLU A 114 -11.25 1.60 3.99
N TYR A 115 -10.07 1.03 3.72
CA TYR A 115 -8.87 1.80 3.44
C TYR A 115 -8.48 1.77 1.96
N TYR A 116 -8.13 2.94 1.44
CA TYR A 116 -7.62 3.12 0.09
C TYR A 116 -6.26 3.81 0.12
N ILE A 117 -5.31 3.32 -0.67
CA ILE A 117 -3.98 3.93 -0.79
C ILE A 117 -4.10 5.22 -1.61
N TYR A 118 -3.76 6.37 -1.03
CA TYR A 118 -3.94 7.66 -1.67
C TYR A 118 -2.59 8.30 -2.06
N GLY A 119 -1.64 8.35 -1.13
CA GLY A 119 -0.46 9.19 -1.24
C GLY A 119 0.85 8.42 -1.28
N ASP A 120 1.78 8.87 -0.45
CA ASP A 120 3.10 8.26 -0.31
C ASP A 120 3.03 6.82 0.21
N GLY A 121 4.11 6.08 -0.03
CA GLY A 121 4.24 4.71 0.46
C GLY A 121 3.45 3.65 -0.30
N TYR A 122 2.91 3.98 -1.49
CA TYR A 122 2.18 3.04 -2.36
C TYR A 122 2.87 1.67 -2.49
N HIS A 123 4.13 1.61 -2.93
CA HIS A 123 4.88 0.36 -3.09
C HIS A 123 5.02 -0.43 -1.78
N ARG A 124 5.06 0.25 -0.63
CA ARG A 124 5.15 -0.40 0.69
C ARG A 124 3.80 -1.04 1.03
N LEU A 125 2.71 -0.30 0.85
CA LEU A 125 1.37 -0.77 1.20
C LEU A 125 0.86 -1.85 0.24
N VAL A 126 1.13 -1.73 -1.06
CA VAL A 126 0.83 -2.80 -2.02
C VAL A 126 1.56 -4.08 -1.65
N LEU A 127 2.87 -4.00 -1.42
CA LEU A 127 3.68 -5.16 -1.03
C LEU A 127 3.24 -5.75 0.31
N ALA A 128 2.91 -4.92 1.30
CA ALA A 128 2.42 -5.38 2.59
C ALA A 128 1.06 -6.09 2.45
N ARG A 129 0.14 -5.49 1.68
CA ARG A 129 -1.20 -6.04 1.43
C ARG A 129 -1.14 -7.37 0.69
N THR A 130 -0.27 -7.51 -0.30
CA THR A 130 -0.13 -8.76 -1.07
C THR A 130 0.51 -9.88 -0.27
N LEU A 131 1.41 -9.55 0.65
CA LEU A 131 2.02 -10.52 1.57
C LEU A 131 1.07 -10.98 2.70
N GLY A 132 0.05 -10.18 2.99
CA GLY A 132 -0.98 -10.40 4.01
C GLY A 132 -0.45 -10.48 5.45
N ASN A 133 -1.37 -10.46 6.42
CA ASN A 133 -1.05 -10.63 7.84
C ASN A 133 0.04 -9.65 8.34
N MET A 134 -0.06 -8.38 7.96
CA MET A 134 0.87 -7.33 8.38
C MET A 134 0.16 -6.13 9.01
N LYS A 135 0.93 -5.34 9.75
CA LYS A 135 0.51 -4.04 10.25
C LYS A 135 1.46 -2.97 9.78
N ALA A 136 0.96 -1.75 9.60
CA ALA A 136 1.78 -0.62 9.17
C ALA A 136 1.38 0.65 9.93
N VAL A 137 2.39 1.47 10.28
CA VAL A 137 2.19 2.84 10.72
C VAL A 137 1.93 3.70 9.49
N VAL A 138 0.79 4.38 9.46
CA VAL A 138 0.30 5.16 8.31
C VAL A 138 -0.24 6.51 8.75
N ALA A 139 -0.35 7.44 7.81
CA ALA A 139 -1.15 8.65 7.93
C ALA A 139 -2.54 8.37 7.33
N VAL A 140 -3.59 8.51 8.13
CA VAL A 140 -4.98 8.27 7.76
C VAL A 140 -5.71 9.59 7.60
N ARG A 141 -6.38 9.76 6.45
CA ARG A 141 -7.34 10.84 6.22
C ARG A 141 -8.76 10.28 6.29
N ARG A 142 -9.66 10.98 6.96
CA ARG A 142 -11.07 10.57 7.10
C ARG A 142 -11.99 11.63 6.51
N GLU A 143 -13.12 11.19 5.95
CA GLU A 143 -14.18 12.12 5.53
C GLU A 143 -14.61 12.92 6.77
N ASP A 144 -14.55 14.25 6.68
CA ASP A 144 -15.02 15.11 7.77
C ASP A 144 -16.55 15.08 7.77
N VAL A 145 -17.13 14.31 8.69
CA VAL A 145 -18.59 14.12 8.81
C VAL A 145 -19.29 15.38 9.35
N SER A 146 -18.55 16.44 9.69
CA SER A 146 -19.06 17.68 10.27
C SER A 146 -19.99 18.50 9.36
N TYR A 147 -20.20 18.09 8.10
CA TYR A 147 -21.05 18.79 7.13
C TYR A 147 -22.28 17.98 6.65
N ARG A 148 -22.66 16.90 7.35
CA ARG A 148 -23.93 16.18 7.07
C ARG A 148 -25.10 16.73 7.87
#